data_AF-A0A5B8UAI8-F1
#
_entry.id   AF-A0A5B8UAI8-F1
#
_cell.length_a   1.000
_cell.length_b   1.000
_cell.length_c   1.000
_cell.angle_alpha   90.00
_cell.angle_beta   90.00
_cell.angle_gamma   90.00
#
_symmetry.space_group_name_H-M   'P 1'
#
loop_
_entity.id
_entity.type
_entity.pdbx_description
1 polymer ?
#
loop_
_entity_poly.entity_id
_entity_poly.type
_entity_poly.pdbx_seq_one_letter_code
_entity_poly.pdbx_strand_id
1 'polypeptide(L)'
;MRPVVASHGPQDAPDAVASSAVRAALADVAVALPASEGGLGRCAAVLAPADPSGALDARMLADVLDADGWTVELIDLCEDPAAVVEAVTATAAEVVAVPAADAAQALAARAACSALRGLGRPPLVVGVTFAAGRDPVALATDHLLEDAGALPGLLDRRVPAADGGGGAVRWGVRLAREAGGLTVVPGGVLDAASALRLREVVESRRALYPRIVIDLRELLVTDEPGLEALATWNAELPWAPTVSARADGPSLDAVRAAGLLGRLPVV
;
A
#
# COMPACT_ATOMS: atom_id res chain seq x y z
N MET A 1 -41.10 -7.54 41.09
CA MET A 1 -40.86 -7.07 39.72
C MET A 1 -41.11 -5.58 39.66
N ARG A 2 -40.05 -4.77 39.53
CA ARG A 2 -40.10 -3.35 39.20
C ARG A 2 -39.26 -3.18 37.93
N PRO A 3 -39.72 -2.42 36.91
CA PRO A 3 -38.90 -2.19 35.73
C PRO A 3 -37.80 -1.17 36.08
N VAL A 4 -36.56 -1.52 35.77
CA VAL A 4 -35.43 -0.60 35.75
C VAL A 4 -35.56 0.21 34.47
N VAL A 5 -35.86 1.50 34.59
CA VAL A 5 -35.76 2.46 33.48
C VAL A 5 -34.28 2.80 33.35
N ALA A 6 -33.64 2.35 32.27
CA ALA A 6 -32.29 2.78 31.91
C ALA A 6 -32.36 4.24 31.42
N SER A 7 -32.04 5.17 32.32
CA SER A 7 -31.79 6.56 31.98
C SER A 7 -30.49 6.65 31.18
N HIS A 8 -30.58 6.82 29.85
CA HIS A 8 -29.47 7.30 29.03
C HIS A 8 -29.26 8.77 29.38
N GLY A 9 -28.24 9.03 30.19
CA GLY A 9 -27.91 10.37 30.68
C GLY A 9 -27.26 11.26 29.60
N PRO A 10 -27.12 12.57 29.87
CA PRO A 10 -26.63 13.58 28.94
C PRO A 10 -25.12 13.50 28.63
N GLN A 11 -24.46 12.36 28.89
CA GLN A 11 -23.04 12.13 28.61
C GLN A 11 -22.78 11.66 27.16
N ASP A 12 -23.76 11.03 26.49
CA ASP A 12 -23.60 10.59 25.08
C ASP A 12 -23.61 11.77 24.08
N ALA A 13 -24.28 12.87 24.43
CA ALA A 13 -24.41 14.06 23.59
C ALA A 13 -23.10 14.87 23.41
N PRO A 14 -22.32 15.19 24.46
CA PRO A 14 -21.04 15.89 24.31
C PRO A 14 -20.00 15.07 23.54
N ASP A 15 -19.97 13.74 23.71
CA ASP A 15 -19.05 12.86 22.98
C ASP A 15 -19.39 12.75 21.50
N ALA A 16 -20.69 12.71 21.16
CA ALA A 16 -21.14 12.74 19.77
C ALA A 16 -20.82 14.07 19.07
N VAL A 17 -20.95 15.20 19.77
CA VAL A 17 -20.62 16.53 19.24
C VAL A 17 -19.11 16.71 19.10
N ALA A 18 -18.32 16.25 20.07
CA ALA A 18 -16.86 16.23 19.99
C ALA A 18 -16.38 15.35 18.83
N SER A 19 -16.89 14.12 18.70
CA SER A 19 -16.59 13.23 17.57
C SER A 19 -16.98 13.84 16.21
N SER A 20 -18.11 14.54 16.13
CA SER A 20 -18.54 15.22 14.91
C SER A 20 -17.65 16.41 14.55
N ALA A 21 -17.23 17.22 15.53
CA ALA A 21 -16.36 18.36 15.32
C ALA A 21 -14.95 17.94 14.91
N VAL A 22 -14.43 16.87 15.52
CA VAL A 22 -13.11 16.33 15.19
C VAL A 22 -13.13 15.65 13.82
N ARG A 23 -14.22 14.97 13.44
CA ARG A 23 -14.40 14.42 12.07
C ARG A 23 -14.44 15.51 11.00
N ALA A 24 -15.09 16.64 11.30
CA ALA A 24 -15.08 17.80 10.41
C ALA A 24 -13.68 18.39 10.27
N ALA A 25 -12.94 18.53 11.39
CA ALA A 25 -11.56 18.99 11.37
C ALA A 25 -10.61 18.05 10.61
N LEU A 26 -10.78 16.73 10.72
CA LEU A 26 -10.01 15.76 9.92
C LEU A 26 -10.32 15.85 8.43
N ALA A 27 -11.59 16.05 8.05
CA ALA A 27 -11.95 16.26 6.65
C ALA A 27 -11.27 17.50 6.06
N ASP A 28 -11.17 18.58 6.84
CA ASP A 28 -10.46 19.81 6.43
C ASP A 28 -8.94 19.60 6.35
N VAL A 29 -8.35 18.80 7.24
CA VAL A 29 -6.91 18.47 7.22
C VAL A 29 -6.55 17.55 6.05
N ALA A 30 -7.38 16.56 5.73
CA ALA A 30 -7.17 15.65 4.60
C ALA A 30 -7.09 16.41 3.25
N VAL A 31 -7.88 17.48 3.11
CA VAL A 31 -7.86 18.37 1.92
C VAL A 31 -6.56 19.18 1.82
N ALA A 32 -5.85 19.39 2.94
CA ALA A 32 -4.65 20.22 3.02
C ALA A 32 -3.34 19.43 2.90
N LEU A 33 -3.36 18.10 2.91
CA LEU A 33 -2.16 17.28 2.77
C LEU A 33 -1.63 17.34 1.32
N PRO A 34 -0.35 17.67 1.10
CA PRO A 34 0.22 17.68 -0.24
C PRO A 34 0.28 16.25 -0.79
N ALA A 35 -0.38 16.02 -1.92
CA ALA A 35 -0.36 14.73 -2.59
C ALA A 35 1.06 14.37 -3.08
N SER A 36 1.51 13.16 -2.76
CA SER A 36 2.81 12.58 -3.15
C SER A 36 2.58 11.21 -3.79
N GLU A 37 3.51 10.76 -4.64
CA GLU A 37 3.43 9.45 -5.32
C GLU A 37 4.36 8.40 -4.68
N GLY A 38 4.86 8.63 -3.45
CA GLY A 38 5.79 7.74 -2.76
C GLY A 38 5.23 6.33 -2.47
N GLY A 39 3.91 6.23 -2.32
CA GLY A 39 3.16 5.02 -2.04
C GLY A 39 2.48 4.37 -3.25
N LEU A 40 2.61 4.93 -4.45
CA LEU A 40 1.77 4.55 -5.59
C LEU A 40 1.87 3.04 -5.91
N GLY A 41 0.74 2.34 -5.83
CA GLY A 41 0.64 0.89 -6.10
C GLY A 41 1.04 -0.01 -4.91
N ARG A 42 1.38 0.58 -3.77
CA ARG A 42 1.73 -0.12 -2.53
C ARG A 42 0.52 -0.15 -1.61
N CYS A 43 0.53 -1.06 -0.64
CA CYS A 43 -0.50 -1.04 0.39
C CYS A 43 0.09 -0.94 1.78
N ALA A 44 -0.60 -0.17 2.61
CA ALA A 44 -0.37 -0.06 4.02
C ALA A 44 -1.61 -0.55 4.77
N ALA A 45 -1.38 -1.13 5.94
CA ALA A 45 -2.43 -1.38 6.90
C ALA A 45 -2.28 -0.40 8.06
N VAL A 46 -3.39 0.07 8.61
CA VAL A 46 -3.40 0.81 9.87
C VAL A 46 -4.21 0.02 10.88
N LEU A 47 -3.60 -0.28 12.02
CA LEU A 47 -4.31 -0.94 13.11
C LEU A 47 -5.21 0.07 13.80
N ALA A 48 -6.51 -0.20 13.84
CA ALA A 48 -7.52 0.66 14.43
C ALA A 48 -7.94 0.11 15.80
N PRO A 49 -7.53 0.74 16.92
CA PRO A 49 -8.08 0.44 18.23
C PRO A 49 -9.60 0.62 18.24
N ALA A 50 -10.30 -0.21 19.02
CA ALA A 50 -11.76 -0.13 19.15
C ALA A 50 -12.24 1.13 19.90
N ASP A 51 -11.34 1.82 20.62
CA ASP A 51 -11.69 3.04 21.32
C ASP A 51 -11.83 4.23 20.35
N PRO A 52 -12.78 5.17 20.57
CA PRO A 52 -13.05 6.24 19.61
C PRO A 52 -11.86 7.15 19.28
N SER A 53 -10.96 7.37 20.24
CA SER A 53 -9.76 8.19 20.03
C SER A 53 -8.74 7.45 19.19
N GLY A 54 -8.50 6.17 19.46
CA GLY A 54 -7.63 5.33 18.65
C GLY A 54 -8.14 5.11 17.23
N ALA A 55 -9.46 4.96 17.05
CA ALA A 55 -10.06 4.87 15.72
C ALA A 55 -9.86 6.16 14.91
N LEU A 56 -9.91 7.32 15.58
CA LEU A 56 -9.64 8.62 14.97
C LEU A 56 -8.16 8.76 14.57
N ASP A 57 -7.25 8.40 15.48
CA ASP A 57 -5.81 8.43 15.22
C ASP A 57 -5.42 7.49 14.07
N ALA A 58 -6.03 6.29 14.02
CA ALA A 58 -5.88 5.36 12.90
C ALA A 58 -6.38 5.98 11.58
N ARG A 59 -7.50 6.71 11.60
CA ARG A 59 -8.02 7.38 10.41
C ARG A 59 -7.08 8.48 9.93
N MET A 60 -6.54 9.28 10.84
CA MET A 60 -5.57 10.31 10.49
C MET A 60 -4.30 9.72 9.86
N LEU A 61 -3.78 8.60 10.40
CA LEU A 61 -2.67 7.88 9.80
C LEU A 61 -3.01 7.36 8.39
N ALA A 62 -4.23 6.86 8.21
CA ALA A 62 -4.68 6.40 6.91
C ALA A 62 -4.77 7.55 5.90
N ASP A 63 -5.29 8.70 6.29
CA ASP A 63 -5.41 9.87 5.40
C ASP A 63 -4.01 10.41 5.02
N VAL A 64 -3.02 10.36 5.92
CA VAL A 64 -1.61 10.73 5.60
C VAL A 64 -1.00 9.77 4.58
N LEU A 65 -1.20 8.47 4.75
CA LEU A 65 -0.69 7.44 3.84
C LEU A 65 -1.39 7.50 2.47
N ASP A 66 -2.70 7.71 2.46
CA ASP A 66 -3.50 7.88 1.23
C ASP A 66 -3.06 9.13 0.46
N ALA A 67 -2.80 10.24 1.15
CA ALA A 67 -2.22 11.45 0.55
C ALA A 67 -0.83 11.22 -0.03
N ASP A 68 -0.04 10.28 0.52
CA ASP A 68 1.24 9.85 -0.03
C ASP A 68 1.11 8.77 -1.12
N GLY A 69 -0.12 8.43 -1.54
CA GLY A 69 -0.41 7.54 -2.66
C GLY A 69 -0.54 6.06 -2.32
N TRP A 70 -0.55 5.70 -1.04
CA TRP A 70 -0.70 4.32 -0.58
C TRP A 70 -2.17 3.88 -0.68
N THR A 71 -2.41 2.61 -1.05
CA THR A 71 -3.71 1.98 -0.79
C THR A 71 -3.77 1.56 0.67
N VAL A 72 -4.67 2.15 1.45
CA VAL A 72 -4.72 1.93 2.90
C VAL A 72 -5.93 1.09 3.31
N GLU A 73 -5.69 0.07 4.14
CA GLU A 73 -6.74 -0.69 4.81
C GLU A 73 -6.71 -0.47 6.32
N LEU A 74 -7.88 -0.15 6.90
CA LEU A 74 -8.05 -0.08 8.35
C LEU A 74 -8.40 -1.47 8.87
N ILE A 75 -7.59 -1.97 9.81
CA ILE A 75 -7.75 -3.30 10.39
C ILE A 75 -8.03 -3.17 11.86
N ASP A 76 -9.13 -3.74 12.32
CA ASP A 76 -9.50 -3.72 13.73
C ASP A 76 -8.43 -4.38 14.60
N LEU A 77 -7.93 -3.63 15.58
CA LEU A 77 -7.04 -4.16 16.60
C LEU A 77 -7.88 -4.91 17.63
N CYS A 78 -8.03 -6.21 17.44
CA CYS A 78 -8.71 -7.11 18.36
C CYS A 78 -7.73 -7.84 19.28
N GLU A 79 -8.26 -8.52 20.31
CA GLU A 79 -7.46 -9.27 21.28
C GLU A 79 -6.76 -10.50 20.69
N ASP A 80 -7.18 -10.97 19.50
CA ASP A 80 -6.58 -12.10 18.80
C ASP A 80 -5.50 -11.64 17.81
N PRO A 81 -4.20 -11.83 18.11
CA PRO A 81 -3.12 -11.44 17.21
C PRO A 81 -3.13 -12.23 15.89
N ALA A 82 -3.66 -13.45 15.88
CA ALA A 82 -3.71 -14.27 14.68
C ALA A 82 -4.69 -13.70 13.64
N ALA A 83 -5.84 -13.22 14.09
CA ALA A 83 -6.81 -12.53 13.24
C ALA A 83 -6.23 -11.24 12.63
N VAL A 84 -5.45 -10.47 13.41
CA VAL A 84 -4.76 -9.27 12.89
C VAL A 84 -3.71 -9.66 11.84
N VAL A 85 -2.93 -10.71 12.09
CA VAL A 85 -1.93 -11.21 11.13
C VAL A 85 -2.60 -11.70 9.84
N GLU A 86 -3.70 -12.44 9.94
CA GLU A 86 -4.47 -12.91 8.78
C GLU A 86 -4.97 -11.73 7.94
N ALA A 87 -5.62 -10.76 8.59
CA ALA A 87 -6.10 -9.55 7.93
C ALA A 87 -4.95 -8.82 7.23
N VAL A 88 -3.87 -8.47 7.96
CA VAL A 88 -2.70 -7.77 7.40
C VAL A 88 -2.09 -8.55 6.23
N THR A 89 -2.01 -9.88 6.31
CA THR A 89 -1.47 -10.71 5.23
C THR A 89 -2.38 -10.71 4.00
N ALA A 90 -3.71 -10.77 4.20
CA ALA A 90 -4.69 -10.64 3.11
C ALA A 90 -4.59 -9.27 2.42
N THR A 91 -4.32 -8.22 3.21
CA THR A 91 -4.04 -6.89 2.69
C THR A 91 -2.66 -6.77 2.07
N ALA A 92 -1.82 -7.81 2.06
CA ALA A 92 -0.39 -7.84 1.65
C ALA A 92 0.42 -6.57 1.99
N ALA A 93 0.10 -5.92 3.10
CA ALA A 93 0.64 -4.61 3.44
C ALA A 93 2.17 -4.67 3.58
N GLU A 94 2.85 -3.68 3.01
CA GLU A 94 4.30 -3.51 3.18
C GLU A 94 4.63 -2.74 4.45
N VAL A 95 3.68 -1.93 4.92
CA VAL A 95 3.79 -1.10 6.11
C VAL A 95 2.56 -1.33 6.97
N VAL A 96 2.78 -1.47 8.27
CA VAL A 96 1.71 -1.46 9.27
C VAL A 96 1.93 -0.26 10.18
N ALA A 97 1.05 0.73 10.08
CA ALA A 97 1.04 1.87 11.00
C ALA A 97 0.17 1.56 12.21
N VAL A 98 0.65 1.92 13.40
CA VAL A 98 0.00 1.64 14.66
C VAL A 98 -0.12 2.94 15.46
N PRO A 99 -1.33 3.47 15.69
CA PRO A 99 -1.50 4.58 16.60
C PRO A 99 -1.17 4.12 18.03
N ALA A 100 -0.37 4.90 18.72
CA ALA A 100 0.05 4.66 20.09
C ALA A 100 -0.06 5.97 20.90
N ALA A 101 -1.28 6.48 21.05
CA ALA A 101 -1.53 7.70 21.79
C ALA A 101 -1.34 7.51 23.30
N ASP A 102 -1.50 6.28 23.81
CA ASP A 102 -1.26 5.96 25.21
C ASP A 102 -0.71 4.54 25.46
N ALA A 103 -0.44 4.26 26.74
CA ALA A 103 0.10 2.99 27.21
C ALA A 103 -0.86 1.81 27.00
N ALA A 104 -2.17 2.04 27.03
CA ALA A 104 -3.17 0.99 26.86
C ALA A 104 -3.25 0.55 25.39
N GLN A 105 -3.29 1.51 24.46
CA GLN A 105 -3.19 1.25 23.04
C GLN A 105 -1.88 0.56 22.69
N ALA A 106 -0.76 1.04 23.26
CA ALA A 106 0.54 0.44 23.02
C ALA A 106 0.62 -1.02 23.51
N LEU A 107 0.04 -1.30 24.69
CA LEU A 107 -0.01 -2.65 25.23
C LEU A 107 -0.92 -3.57 24.41
N ALA A 108 -2.07 -3.07 23.97
CA ALA A 108 -3.02 -3.81 23.13
C ALA A 108 -2.38 -4.19 21.78
N ALA A 109 -1.66 -3.27 21.15
CA ALA A 109 -1.02 -3.51 19.86
C ALA A 109 0.23 -4.41 19.93
N ARG A 110 0.84 -4.56 21.12
CA ARG A 110 2.13 -5.24 21.28
C ARG A 110 2.11 -6.69 20.80
N ALA A 111 1.05 -7.44 21.11
CA ALA A 111 0.94 -8.84 20.72
C ALA A 111 0.81 -9.00 19.20
N ALA A 112 -0.04 -8.18 18.56
CA ALA A 112 -0.18 -8.11 17.11
C ALA A 112 1.13 -7.71 16.42
N CYS A 113 1.80 -6.66 16.90
CA CYS A 113 3.09 -6.21 16.35
C CYS A 113 4.16 -7.31 16.44
N SER A 114 4.22 -8.01 17.59
CA SER A 114 5.16 -9.12 17.77
C SER A 114 4.85 -10.29 16.84
N ALA A 115 3.57 -10.57 16.59
CA ALA A 115 3.16 -11.64 15.68
C ALA A 115 3.49 -11.30 14.22
N LEU A 116 3.25 -10.05 13.80
CA LEU A 116 3.59 -9.55 12.47
C LEU A 116 5.09 -9.64 12.18
N ARG A 117 5.94 -9.33 13.16
CA ARG A 117 7.41 -9.46 13.04
C ARG A 117 7.89 -10.90 12.96
N GLY A 118 7.09 -11.85 13.45
CA GLY A 118 7.38 -13.28 13.36
C GLY A 118 7.10 -13.89 11.99
N LEU A 119 6.52 -13.13 11.05
CA LEU A 119 6.26 -13.59 9.70
C LEU A 119 7.57 -13.84 8.94
N GLY A 120 7.57 -14.80 8.00
CA GLY A 120 8.75 -15.07 7.17
C GLY A 120 9.16 -13.89 6.29
N ARG A 121 8.22 -12.96 6.02
CA ARG A 121 8.41 -11.71 5.28
C ARG A 121 7.60 -10.62 6.01
N PRO A 122 8.12 -10.03 7.10
CA PRO A 122 7.35 -9.13 7.95
C PRO A 122 7.18 -7.75 7.28
N PRO A 123 6.02 -7.10 7.43
CA PRO A 123 5.87 -5.69 7.04
C PRO A 123 6.71 -4.79 7.95
N LEU A 124 7.02 -3.59 7.48
CA LEU A 124 7.60 -2.56 8.33
C LEU A 124 6.54 -2.07 9.32
N VAL A 125 6.73 -2.34 10.62
CA VAL A 125 5.77 -1.91 11.65
C VAL A 125 6.23 -0.58 12.23
N VAL A 126 5.39 0.46 12.11
CA VAL A 126 5.68 1.82 12.56
C VAL A 126 4.65 2.24 13.60
N GLY A 127 5.11 2.54 14.80
CA GLY A 127 4.30 3.20 15.82
C GLY A 127 4.28 4.71 15.58
N VAL A 128 3.12 5.34 15.74
CA VAL A 128 3.01 6.80 15.71
C VAL A 128 2.33 7.26 17.00
N THR A 129 3.04 8.09 17.78
CA THR A 129 2.53 8.66 19.02
C THR A 129 1.92 10.03 18.75
N PHE A 130 0.79 10.30 19.39
CA PHE A 130 0.09 11.60 19.31
C PHE A 130 0.17 12.38 20.62
N ALA A 131 0.72 11.77 21.68
CA ALA A 131 0.86 12.37 22.99
C ALA A 131 2.28 12.89 23.22
N ALA A 132 2.40 14.19 23.50
CA ALA A 132 3.66 14.80 23.89
C ALA A 132 4.12 14.30 25.28
N GLY A 133 5.36 13.79 25.37
CA GLY A 133 6.06 13.63 26.64
C GLY A 133 5.77 12.38 27.46
N ARG A 134 5.36 11.26 26.86
CA ARG A 134 5.31 9.96 27.55
C ARG A 134 6.41 9.02 27.07
N ASP A 135 6.99 8.31 28.04
CA ASP A 135 7.94 7.22 27.81
C ASP A 135 7.27 6.19 26.90
N PRO A 136 7.83 5.87 25.73
CA PRO A 136 7.20 4.91 24.85
C PRO A 136 7.18 3.56 25.53
N VAL A 137 6.00 3.15 26.00
CA VAL A 137 5.72 1.74 26.27
C VAL A 137 6.23 0.98 25.05
N ALA A 138 7.06 -0.04 25.28
CA ALA A 138 7.76 -0.79 24.25
C ALA A 138 6.76 -1.47 23.29
N LEU A 139 6.24 -0.68 22.35
CA LEU A 139 5.56 -1.11 21.16
C LEU A 139 6.57 -2.00 20.44
N ALA A 140 6.17 -3.21 20.06
CA ALA A 140 7.06 -4.12 19.36
C ALA A 140 7.25 -3.69 17.89
N THR A 141 7.46 -2.41 17.63
CA THR A 141 7.60 -1.82 16.29
C THR A 141 9.05 -1.71 15.87
N ASP A 142 9.27 -1.48 14.58
CA ASP A 142 10.60 -1.24 14.02
C ASP A 142 10.99 0.23 14.18
N HIS A 143 10.00 1.13 14.11
CA HIS A 143 10.16 2.55 14.32
C HIS A 143 9.05 3.12 15.19
N LEU A 144 9.36 4.25 15.83
CA LEU A 144 8.41 5.07 16.56
C LEU A 144 8.57 6.51 16.09
N LEU A 145 7.46 7.13 15.72
CA LEU A 145 7.37 8.51 15.28
C LEU A 145 6.53 9.32 16.27
N GLU A 146 6.89 10.57 16.50
CA GLU A 146 6.14 11.50 17.36
C GLU A 146 5.09 12.31 16.57
N ASP A 147 5.07 12.14 15.25
CA ASP A 147 4.21 12.88 14.33
C ASP A 147 3.87 12.01 13.11
N ALA A 148 2.60 12.03 12.71
CA ALA A 148 2.14 11.38 11.49
C ALA A 148 2.76 12.02 10.24
N GLY A 149 3.04 13.33 10.25
CA GLY A 149 3.71 14.01 9.15
C GLY A 149 5.13 13.53 8.85
N ALA A 150 5.79 12.88 9.82
CA ALA A 150 7.11 12.27 9.64
C ALA A 150 7.06 10.90 8.94
N LEU A 151 5.86 10.31 8.80
CA LEU A 151 5.67 8.97 8.26
C LEU A 151 6.13 8.87 6.80
N PRO A 152 5.70 9.72 5.85
CA PRO A 152 6.16 9.64 4.46
C PRO A 152 7.69 9.69 4.34
N GLY A 153 8.34 10.62 5.04
CA GLY A 153 9.80 10.75 5.03
C GLY A 153 10.53 9.56 5.66
N LEU A 154 9.91 8.83 6.61
CA LEU A 154 10.43 7.56 7.09
C LEU A 154 10.29 6.49 6.00
N LEU A 155 9.12 6.40 5.37
CA LEU A 155 8.83 5.37 4.37
C LEU A 155 9.73 5.50 3.14
N ASP A 156 9.98 6.72 2.67
CA ASP A 156 10.96 7.00 1.61
C ASP A 156 12.36 6.45 1.91
N ARG A 157 12.76 6.46 3.19
CA ARG A 157 14.08 5.99 3.63
C ARG A 157 14.12 4.49 3.92
N ARG A 158 13.00 3.90 4.34
CA ARG A 158 12.95 2.58 4.97
C ARG A 158 12.25 1.53 4.14
N VAL A 159 11.31 1.95 3.32
CA VAL A 159 10.68 1.10 2.33
C VAL A 159 11.19 1.60 0.98
N PRO A 160 12.40 1.15 0.57
CA PRO A 160 13.03 1.64 -0.65
C PRO A 160 12.01 1.61 -1.79
N ALA A 161 11.97 2.69 -2.57
CA ALA A 161 11.21 2.72 -3.82
C ALA A 161 11.48 1.41 -4.54
N ALA A 162 10.42 0.66 -4.89
CA ALA A 162 10.50 -0.76 -5.20
C ALA A 162 11.72 -1.15 -6.06
N ASP A 163 12.78 -1.55 -5.36
CA ASP A 163 13.94 -2.29 -5.85
C ASP A 163 14.05 -3.52 -4.94
N GLY A 164 13.37 -4.59 -5.33
CA GLY A 164 13.71 -5.97 -5.01
C GLY A 164 13.73 -6.41 -3.53
N GLY A 165 12.63 -7.01 -3.05
CA GLY A 165 12.70 -8.10 -2.06
C GLY A 165 11.66 -8.03 -0.91
N GLY A 166 10.44 -8.53 -1.15
CA GLY A 166 9.28 -8.19 -0.30
C GLY A 166 8.63 -9.28 0.56
N GLY A 167 7.36 -9.60 0.25
CA GLY A 167 6.46 -10.60 0.86
C GLY A 167 5.09 -10.56 0.19
N ALA A 168 4.85 -11.41 -0.82
CA ALA A 168 3.87 -11.23 -1.90
C ALA A 168 4.27 -10.08 -2.84
N VAL A 169 4.58 -10.43 -4.10
CA VAL A 169 5.05 -9.44 -5.07
C VAL A 169 3.84 -8.67 -5.56
N ARG A 170 3.52 -7.58 -4.87
CA ARG A 170 2.50 -6.66 -5.34
C ARG A 170 2.98 -5.99 -6.62
N TRP A 171 2.12 -6.11 -7.62
CA TRP A 171 2.30 -5.51 -8.93
C TRP A 171 2.56 -4.00 -8.81
N GLY A 172 3.67 -3.55 -9.40
CA GLY A 172 4.06 -2.15 -9.46
C GLY A 172 4.67 -1.83 -10.82
N VAL A 173 4.74 -0.54 -11.16
CA VAL A 173 5.32 -0.08 -12.42
C VAL A 173 6.29 1.05 -12.14
N ARG A 174 7.58 0.80 -12.36
CA ARG A 174 8.62 1.82 -12.27
C ARG A 174 8.79 2.51 -13.62
N LEU A 175 8.94 3.83 -13.59
CA LEU A 175 9.10 4.65 -14.77
C LEU A 175 10.51 5.25 -14.78
N ALA A 176 11.27 4.99 -15.83
CA ALA A 176 12.60 5.55 -16.02
C ALA A 176 12.64 6.33 -17.33
N ARG A 177 13.03 7.60 -17.27
CA ARG A 177 13.23 8.39 -18.48
C ARG A 177 14.63 8.13 -19.03
N GLU A 178 14.71 7.67 -20.27
CA GLU A 178 15.97 7.44 -20.98
C GLU A 178 16.11 8.40 -22.15
N ALA A 179 17.34 8.58 -22.64
CA ALA A 179 17.59 9.44 -23.80
C ALA A 179 16.85 8.90 -25.03
N GLY A 180 15.71 9.53 -25.35
CA GLY A 180 14.86 9.16 -26.48
C GLY A 180 13.54 8.46 -26.14
N GLY A 181 13.16 8.31 -24.85
CA GLY A 181 11.88 7.70 -24.50
C GLY A 181 11.60 7.51 -23.00
N LEU A 182 10.62 6.67 -22.71
CA LEU A 182 10.22 6.23 -21.38
C LEU A 182 10.39 4.71 -21.28
N THR A 183 11.15 4.23 -20.31
CA THR A 183 11.17 2.82 -19.94
C THR A 183 10.15 2.59 -18.82
N VAL A 184 9.24 1.65 -19.05
CA VAL A 184 8.18 1.23 -18.15
C VAL A 184 8.55 -0.17 -17.66
N VAL A 185 8.91 -0.28 -16.39
CA VAL A 185 9.46 -1.49 -15.79
C VAL A 185 8.40 -2.07 -14.84
N PRO A 186 7.49 -2.92 -15.32
CA PRO A 186 6.60 -3.65 -14.43
C PRO A 186 7.40 -4.60 -13.53
N GLY A 187 7.07 -4.62 -12.24
CA GLY A 187 7.54 -5.61 -11.28
C GLY A 187 6.33 -6.26 -10.63
N GLY A 188 6.39 -7.55 -10.27
CA GLY A 188 5.18 -8.24 -9.84
C GLY A 188 4.96 -9.62 -10.41
N VAL A 189 3.73 -10.07 -10.16
CA VAL A 189 3.07 -11.12 -10.94
C VAL A 189 2.37 -10.45 -12.12
N LEU A 190 2.69 -10.86 -13.35
CA LEU A 190 1.97 -10.48 -14.56
C LEU A 190 0.81 -11.47 -14.81
N ASP A 191 -0.34 -11.16 -14.24
CA ASP A 191 -1.65 -11.73 -14.52
C ASP A 191 -2.50 -10.84 -15.46
N ALA A 192 -3.76 -11.21 -15.70
CA ALA A 192 -4.64 -10.43 -16.58
C ALA A 192 -4.94 -9.01 -16.04
N ALA A 193 -5.06 -8.85 -14.72
CA ALA A 193 -5.42 -7.58 -14.09
C ALA A 193 -4.24 -6.59 -14.10
N SER A 194 -3.04 -7.07 -13.80
CA SER A 194 -1.78 -6.33 -13.93
C SER A 194 -1.49 -5.92 -15.37
N ALA A 195 -1.74 -6.78 -16.35
CA ALA A 195 -1.60 -6.43 -17.77
C ALA A 195 -2.55 -5.28 -18.18
N LEU A 196 -3.78 -5.25 -17.68
CA LEU A 196 -4.71 -4.12 -17.89
C LEU A 196 -4.19 -2.82 -17.26
N ARG A 197 -3.71 -2.88 -16.01
CA ARG A 197 -3.09 -1.73 -15.33
C ARG A 197 -1.87 -1.21 -16.08
N LEU A 198 -1.02 -2.11 -16.60
CA LEU A 198 0.13 -1.74 -17.42
C LEU A 198 -0.29 -0.97 -18.68
N ARG A 199 -1.36 -1.44 -19.34
CA ARG A 199 -1.91 -0.80 -20.53
C ARG A 199 -2.37 0.63 -20.21
N GLU A 200 -3.07 0.86 -19.11
CA GLU A 200 -3.48 2.21 -18.69
C GLU A 200 -2.28 3.14 -18.47
N VAL A 201 -1.22 2.64 -17.82
CA VAL A 201 0.02 3.40 -17.60
C VAL A 201 0.67 3.80 -18.93
N VAL A 202 0.72 2.87 -19.89
CA VAL A 202 1.38 3.11 -21.18
C VAL A 202 0.54 4.01 -22.08
N GLU A 203 -0.77 3.79 -22.18
CA GLU A 203 -1.66 4.61 -23.02
C GLU A 203 -1.72 6.05 -22.53
N SER A 204 -1.76 6.29 -21.21
CA SER A 204 -1.73 7.66 -20.66
C SER A 204 -0.45 8.43 -20.96
N ARG A 205 0.64 7.73 -21.30
CA ARG A 205 1.98 8.33 -21.55
C ARG A 205 2.37 8.29 -23.02
N ARG A 206 1.63 7.57 -23.86
CA ARG A 206 1.96 7.32 -25.27
C ARG A 206 2.08 8.60 -26.11
N ALA A 207 1.29 9.63 -25.81
CA ALA A 207 1.36 10.92 -26.49
C ALA A 207 2.55 11.79 -26.06
N LEU A 208 3.14 11.51 -24.89
CA LEU A 208 4.18 12.34 -24.26
C LEU A 208 5.60 11.87 -24.62
N TYR A 209 5.75 10.60 -24.98
CA TYR A 209 7.05 10.00 -25.24
C TYR A 209 7.11 9.45 -26.66
N PRO A 210 8.12 9.84 -27.46
CA PRO A 210 8.29 9.34 -28.83
C PRO A 210 8.68 7.86 -28.87
N ARG A 211 8.98 7.27 -27.71
CA ARG A 211 9.26 5.85 -27.51
C ARG A 211 8.94 5.47 -26.08
N ILE A 212 8.30 4.33 -25.89
CA ILE A 212 8.05 3.65 -24.62
C ILE A 212 8.67 2.23 -24.69
N VAL A 213 9.56 1.86 -23.80
CA VAL A 213 10.07 0.48 -23.72
C VAL A 213 9.46 -0.18 -22.50
N ILE A 214 8.76 -1.29 -22.67
CA ILE A 214 8.27 -2.08 -21.53
C ILE A 214 9.35 -3.09 -21.18
N ASP A 215 9.93 -2.98 -20.00
CA ASP A 215 11.01 -3.83 -19.53
C ASP A 215 10.48 -4.92 -18.60
N LEU A 216 10.32 -6.12 -19.14
CA LEU A 216 9.75 -7.27 -18.44
C LEU A 216 10.75 -7.95 -17.50
N ARG A 217 12.02 -7.51 -17.46
CA ARG A 217 13.10 -8.20 -16.72
C ARG A 217 12.94 -8.17 -15.21
N GLU A 218 12.15 -7.26 -14.67
CA GLU A 218 11.87 -7.16 -13.23
C GLU A 218 10.59 -7.90 -12.82
N LEU A 219 9.93 -8.62 -13.75
CA LEU A 219 8.80 -9.48 -13.42
C LEU A 219 9.27 -10.68 -12.60
N LEU A 220 8.56 -10.96 -11.51
CA LEU A 220 8.89 -12.07 -10.63
C LEU A 220 8.12 -13.35 -11.01
N VAL A 221 6.90 -13.21 -11.54
CA VAL A 221 6.11 -14.31 -12.08
C VAL A 221 5.36 -13.82 -13.31
N THR A 222 5.29 -14.65 -14.34
CA THR A 222 4.47 -14.41 -15.53
C THR A 222 3.43 -15.51 -15.64
N ASP A 223 2.16 -15.15 -15.52
CA ASP A 223 1.06 -16.08 -15.70
C ASP A 223 0.57 -16.03 -17.16
N GLU A 224 0.10 -17.17 -17.65
CA GLU A 224 -0.39 -17.32 -19.03
C GLU A 224 -1.47 -16.27 -19.39
N PRO A 225 -2.49 -15.98 -18.54
CA PRO A 225 -3.48 -14.94 -18.84
C PRO A 225 -2.89 -13.53 -18.98
N GLY A 226 -1.85 -13.20 -18.22
CA GLY A 226 -1.18 -11.90 -18.31
C GLY A 226 -0.37 -11.75 -19.60
N LEU A 227 0.32 -12.82 -19.99
CA LEU A 227 1.04 -12.88 -21.26
C LEU A 227 0.09 -12.82 -22.48
N GLU A 228 -1.05 -13.52 -22.44
CA GLU A 228 -2.07 -13.43 -23.49
C GLU A 228 -2.72 -12.04 -23.57
N ALA A 229 -2.97 -11.38 -22.43
CA ALA A 229 -3.45 -10.00 -22.40
C ALA A 229 -2.45 -9.04 -23.06
N LEU A 230 -1.14 -9.20 -22.78
CA LEU A 230 -0.08 -8.45 -23.46
C LEU A 230 -0.03 -8.74 -24.96
N ALA A 231 -0.14 -10.01 -25.36
CA ALA A 231 -0.10 -10.41 -26.76
C ALA A 231 -1.30 -9.88 -27.55
N THR A 232 -2.48 -9.87 -26.93
CA THR A 232 -3.70 -9.29 -27.50
C THR A 232 -3.56 -7.79 -27.69
N TRP A 233 -3.00 -7.09 -26.71
CA TRP A 233 -2.71 -5.66 -26.83
C TRP A 233 -1.77 -5.35 -28.02
N ASN A 234 -0.77 -6.21 -28.30
CA ASN A 234 0.05 -6.06 -29.51
C ASN A 234 -0.72 -6.30 -30.82
N ALA A 235 -1.64 -7.25 -30.85
CA ALA A 235 -2.46 -7.50 -32.03
C ALA A 235 -3.44 -6.34 -32.32
N GLU A 236 -4.02 -5.73 -31.29
CA GLU A 236 -4.92 -4.58 -31.42
C GLU A 236 -4.20 -3.30 -31.89
N LEU A 237 -2.94 -3.14 -31.50
CA LEU A 237 -2.15 -1.92 -31.73
C LEU A 237 -0.70 -2.29 -32.06
N PRO A 238 -0.32 -2.58 -33.32
CA PRO A 238 1.04 -2.99 -33.66
C PRO A 238 2.05 -1.96 -33.14
N TRP A 239 3.04 -2.44 -32.38
CA TRP A 239 3.88 -1.65 -31.48
C TRP A 239 4.93 -0.73 -32.17
N ALA A 240 4.74 -0.31 -33.42
CA ALA A 240 5.69 0.57 -34.12
C ALA A 240 5.30 2.07 -34.06
N PRO A 241 6.26 3.01 -34.02
CA PRO A 241 7.70 2.87 -33.74
C PRO A 241 8.05 3.06 -32.26
N THR A 242 7.04 3.17 -31.39
CA THR A 242 7.22 3.72 -30.06
C THR A 242 7.29 2.65 -28.99
N VAL A 243 6.56 1.53 -29.06
CA VAL A 243 6.47 0.59 -27.93
C VAL A 243 7.29 -0.68 -28.18
N SER A 244 8.06 -1.20 -27.22
CA SER A 244 8.79 -2.48 -27.41
C SER A 244 8.99 -3.20 -26.09
N ALA A 245 8.91 -4.54 -26.07
CA ALA A 245 9.19 -5.30 -24.87
C ALA A 245 10.69 -5.66 -24.79
N ARG A 246 11.33 -5.43 -23.65
CA ARG A 246 12.67 -5.95 -23.33
C ARG A 246 12.51 -7.10 -22.36
N ALA A 247 13.09 -8.25 -22.66
CA ALA A 247 12.94 -9.47 -21.86
C ALA A 247 14.30 -10.12 -21.59
N ASP A 248 14.40 -10.86 -20.48
CA ASP A 248 15.54 -11.72 -20.16
C ASP A 248 15.26 -13.18 -20.55
N GLY A 249 16.23 -14.07 -20.34
CA GLY A 249 16.10 -15.50 -20.65
C GLY A 249 14.87 -16.16 -20.03
N PRO A 250 14.66 -16.03 -18.70
CA PRO A 250 13.45 -16.52 -18.03
C PRO A 250 12.14 -16.00 -18.63
N SER A 251 12.03 -14.69 -18.90
CA SER A 251 10.83 -14.11 -19.51
C SER A 251 10.58 -14.62 -20.92
N LEU A 252 11.64 -14.80 -21.73
CA LEU A 252 11.55 -15.37 -23.07
C LEU A 252 11.13 -16.85 -23.06
N ASP A 253 11.60 -17.61 -22.08
CA ASP A 253 11.21 -19.02 -21.90
C ASP A 253 9.73 -19.13 -21.51
N ALA A 254 9.22 -18.24 -20.65
CA ALA A 254 7.80 -18.18 -20.32
C ALA A 254 6.93 -17.81 -21.53
N VAL A 255 7.33 -16.81 -22.32
CA VAL A 255 6.65 -16.44 -23.59
C VAL A 255 6.66 -17.61 -24.58
N ARG A 256 7.75 -18.37 -24.66
CA ARG A 256 7.86 -19.55 -25.52
C ARG A 256 6.95 -20.67 -25.04
N ALA A 257 6.93 -20.95 -23.74
CA ALA A 257 6.09 -21.98 -23.13
C ALA A 257 4.59 -21.68 -23.34
N ALA A 258 4.21 -20.41 -23.30
CA ALA A 258 2.85 -19.96 -23.61
C ALA A 258 2.52 -19.95 -25.13
N GLY A 259 3.47 -20.29 -26.02
CA GLY A 259 3.24 -20.29 -27.47
C GLY A 259 3.08 -18.89 -28.09
N LEU A 260 3.57 -17.85 -27.42
CA LEU A 260 3.36 -16.44 -27.80
C LEU A 260 4.54 -15.82 -28.55
N LEU A 261 5.52 -16.63 -28.91
CA LEU A 261 6.74 -16.17 -29.59
C LEU A 261 6.40 -15.59 -30.97
N GLY A 262 6.76 -14.32 -31.21
CA GLY A 262 6.40 -13.56 -32.42
C GLY A 262 5.09 -12.77 -32.32
N ARG A 263 4.30 -12.93 -31.24
CA ARG A 263 3.11 -12.10 -30.93
C ARG A 263 3.44 -10.88 -30.05
N LEU A 264 4.66 -10.76 -29.56
CA LEU A 264 5.18 -9.58 -28.87
C LEU A 264 6.46 -9.12 -29.58
N PRO A 265 6.63 -7.83 -29.89
CA PRO A 265 7.87 -7.30 -30.44
C PRO A 265 8.88 -7.19 -29.29
N VAL A 266 9.66 -8.25 -29.14
CA VAL A 266 10.72 -8.34 -28.14
C VAL A 266 12.06 -7.95 -28.77
N VAL A 267 12.81 -7.10 -28.08
CA VAL A 267 14.15 -6.62 -28.49
C VAL A 267 15.23 -7.16 -27.55
#